data_AF-A0A392QTW4-F1
#
_entry.id   AF-A0A392QTW4-F1
#
_cell.length_a   1.000
_cell.length_b   1.000
_cell.length_c   1.000
_cell.angle_alpha   90.00
_cell.angle_beta   90.00
_cell.angle_gamma   90.00
#
_symmetry.space_group_name_H-M   'P 1'
#
loop_
_entity.id
_entity.type
_entity.pdbx_description
1 polymer ?
#
loop_
_entity_poly.entity_id
_entity_poly.type
_entity_poly.pdbx_seq_one_letter_code
_entity_poly.pdbx_strand_id
1 'polypeptide(L)'
;MTKDYIDSPRDSEGHGTHAASIATGNPVKMASMLGFAQGTIRGGVPSARIAVYKVCWATCFDANILHAFDDAIADGVDLLSVSIGGDSIENIHLTDGISVGAFHAVRHGVLTVVAAGNSGPRPS
;
A
#
# COMPACT_ATOMS: atom_id res chain seq x y z
N MET A 1 8.48 -8.78 22.49
CA MET A 1 7.83 -9.10 21.20
C MET A 1 6.34 -8.88 21.38
N THR A 2 5.82 -7.76 20.88
CA THR A 2 4.38 -7.51 20.80
C THR A 2 3.78 -8.43 19.75
N LYS A 3 2.47 -8.69 19.85
CA LYS A 3 1.72 -9.63 19.00
C LYS A 3 1.74 -9.27 17.50
N ASP A 4 2.18 -8.05 17.18
CA ASP A 4 2.13 -7.44 15.84
C ASP A 4 3.47 -7.49 15.08
N TYR A 5 4.57 -7.91 15.72
CA TYR A 5 5.85 -8.10 15.05
C TYR A 5 6.00 -9.56 14.60
N ILE A 6 5.60 -9.82 13.35
CA ILE A 6 5.91 -11.07 12.65
C ILE A 6 7.01 -10.77 11.64
N ASP A 7 8.18 -11.40 11.80
CA ASP A 7 9.31 -11.30 10.86
C ASP A 7 9.02 -12.11 9.59
N SER A 8 8.02 -11.64 8.83
CA SER A 8 7.59 -12.21 7.56
C SER A 8 6.68 -11.20 6.84
N PRO A 9 6.47 -11.36 5.51
CA PRO A 9 5.50 -10.55 4.77
C PRO A 9 4.03 -10.85 5.11
N ARG A 10 3.74 -11.79 6.04
CA ARG A 10 2.37 -12.11 6.45
C ARG A 10 1.69 -10.88 7.04
N ASP A 11 0.52 -10.57 6.52
CA ASP A 11 -0.38 -9.57 7.09
C ASP A 11 -1.04 -10.12 8.37
N SER A 12 -0.88 -9.39 9.47
CA SER A 12 -1.44 -9.71 10.79
C SER A 12 -2.51 -8.72 11.25
N GLU A 13 -2.73 -7.65 10.48
CA GLU A 13 -3.64 -6.56 10.84
C GLU A 13 -4.85 -6.55 9.88
N GLY A 14 -4.62 -6.72 8.57
CA GLY A 14 -5.65 -6.84 7.54
C GLY A 14 -5.67 -5.71 6.52
N HIS A 15 -5.10 -4.55 6.83
CA HIS A 15 -5.07 -3.36 5.97
C HIS A 15 -4.42 -3.67 4.61
N GLY A 16 -3.30 -4.39 4.61
CA GLY A 16 -2.59 -4.80 3.40
C GLY A 16 -3.44 -5.75 2.54
N THR A 17 -4.04 -6.78 3.16
CA THR A 17 -4.92 -7.74 2.49
C THR A 17 -6.14 -7.06 1.89
N HIS A 18 -6.75 -6.12 2.63
CA HIS A 18 -7.91 -5.36 2.17
C HIS A 18 -7.55 -4.49 0.95
N ALA A 19 -6.48 -3.69 1.04
CA ALA A 19 -6.00 -2.85 -0.06
C ALA A 19 -5.63 -3.67 -1.31
N ALA A 20 -4.88 -4.76 -1.14
CA ALA A 20 -4.51 -5.69 -2.20
C ALA A 20 -5.74 -6.27 -2.91
N SER A 21 -6.76 -6.68 -2.14
CA SER A 21 -7.98 -7.26 -2.70
C SER A 21 -8.81 -6.27 -3.53
N ILE A 22 -8.80 -4.98 -3.15
CA ILE A 22 -9.46 -3.91 -3.91
C ILE A 22 -8.75 -3.66 -5.24
N ALA A 23 -7.42 -3.71 -5.27
CA ALA A 23 -6.66 -3.49 -6.49
C ALA A 23 -6.79 -4.67 -7.46
N THR A 24 -6.49 -5.89 -7.01
CA THR A 24 -6.28 -7.05 -7.89
C THR A 24 -6.92 -8.35 -7.40
N GLY A 25 -7.86 -8.29 -6.45
CA GLY A 25 -8.51 -9.49 -5.90
C GLY A 25 -9.25 -10.32 -6.96
N ASN A 26 -9.03 -11.64 -6.93
CA ASN A 26 -9.79 -12.58 -7.74
C ASN A 26 -11.28 -12.59 -7.36
N PRO A 27 -12.19 -12.94 -8.28
CA PRO A 27 -13.61 -13.01 -7.97
C PRO A 27 -13.92 -14.03 -6.87
N VAL A 28 -14.55 -13.58 -5.79
CA VAL A 28 -15.02 -14.43 -4.69
C VAL A 28 -16.53 -14.32 -4.59
N LYS A 29 -17.22 -15.43 -4.85
CA LYS A 29 -18.68 -15.52 -4.78
C LYS A 29 -19.17 -15.58 -3.34
N MET A 30 -20.38 -15.08 -3.10
CA MET A 30 -21.06 -15.13 -1.80
C MET A 30 -20.26 -14.46 -0.67
N ALA A 31 -19.39 -13.51 -1.00
CA ALA A 31 -18.70 -12.71 0.00
C ALA A 31 -19.70 -11.74 0.64
N SER A 32 -19.58 -11.57 1.96
CA SER A 32 -20.38 -10.61 2.75
C SER A 32 -19.66 -10.28 4.04
N MET A 33 -19.99 -9.13 4.64
CA MET A 33 -19.59 -8.80 6.01
C MET A 33 -20.82 -8.99 6.91
N LEU A 34 -20.88 -10.09 7.65
CA LEU A 34 -22.02 -10.42 8.52
C LEU A 34 -23.38 -10.37 7.78
N GLY A 35 -23.41 -10.73 6.49
CA GLY A 35 -24.61 -10.67 5.63
C GLY A 35 -24.81 -9.35 4.88
N PHE A 36 -24.07 -8.29 5.21
CA PHE A 36 -24.11 -7.04 4.45
C PHE A 36 -23.30 -7.12 3.15
N ALA A 37 -23.76 -6.38 2.15
CA ALA A 37 -23.14 -6.28 0.82
C ALA A 37 -22.87 -7.64 0.16
N GLN A 38 -23.81 -8.59 0.31
CA GLN A 38 -23.65 -9.94 -0.24
C GLN A 38 -23.55 -9.89 -1.78
N GLY A 39 -22.50 -10.50 -2.32
CA GLY A 39 -22.30 -10.53 -3.76
C GLY A 39 -21.05 -11.28 -4.19
N THR A 40 -20.62 -11.01 -5.43
CA THR A 40 -19.29 -11.40 -5.91
C THR A 40 -18.39 -10.20 -5.82
N ILE A 41 -17.40 -10.24 -4.92
CA ILE A 41 -16.37 -9.18 -4.81
C ILE A 41 -15.21 -9.49 -5.75
N ARG A 42 -14.56 -8.45 -6.27
CA ARG A 42 -13.34 -8.53 -7.09
C ARG A 42 -12.58 -7.21 -7.02
N GLY A 43 -11.29 -7.25 -7.31
CA GLY A 43 -10.48 -6.04 -7.45
C GLY A 43 -10.69 -5.34 -8.79
N GLY A 44 -10.10 -4.15 -8.96
CA GLY A 44 -10.11 -3.38 -10.20
C GLY A 44 -9.58 -4.16 -11.42
N VAL A 45 -8.50 -4.92 -11.25
CA VAL A 45 -7.89 -5.76 -12.31
C VAL A 45 -7.58 -7.16 -11.77
N PRO A 46 -8.55 -8.11 -11.78
CA PRO A 46 -8.36 -9.44 -11.19
C PRO A 46 -7.28 -10.31 -11.87
N SER A 47 -6.96 -10.04 -13.13
CA SER A 47 -5.93 -10.76 -13.88
C SER A 47 -4.51 -10.25 -13.65
N ALA A 48 -4.34 -9.15 -12.90
CA ALA A 48 -3.03 -8.61 -12.58
C ALA A 48 -2.30 -9.52 -11.59
N ARG A 49 -0.97 -9.53 -11.68
CA ARG A 49 -0.12 -10.15 -10.64
C ARG A 49 0.03 -9.19 -9.48
N ILE A 50 0.24 -9.72 -8.29
CA ILE A 50 0.50 -8.93 -7.08
C ILE A 50 1.86 -9.30 -6.49
N ALA A 51 2.68 -8.27 -6.22
CA ALA A 51 3.88 -8.36 -5.41
C ALA A 51 3.63 -7.56 -4.12
N VAL A 52 3.99 -8.14 -2.97
CA VAL A 52 3.71 -7.54 -1.65
C VAL A 52 5.01 -7.17 -0.98
N TYR A 53 5.17 -5.88 -0.70
CA TYR A 53 6.29 -5.32 0.06
C TYR A 53 5.75 -4.80 1.39
N LYS A 54 5.89 -5.60 2.46
CA LYS A 54 5.40 -5.24 3.79
C LYS A 54 6.39 -4.27 4.45
N VAL A 55 5.97 -3.02 4.62
CA VAL A 55 6.78 -1.95 5.23
C VAL A 55 6.29 -1.51 6.61
N CYS A 56 5.08 -1.93 6.97
CA CYS A 56 4.41 -1.57 8.22
C CYS A 56 4.30 -2.78 9.16
N TRP A 57 4.69 -2.56 10.41
CA TRP A 57 4.42 -3.45 11.54
C TRP A 57 3.69 -2.66 12.63
N ALA A 58 4.35 -2.36 13.75
CA ALA A 58 3.83 -1.40 14.74
C ALA A 58 3.83 0.04 14.20
N THR A 59 4.70 0.34 13.24
CA THR A 59 4.78 1.60 12.50
C THR A 59 5.36 1.34 11.11
N CYS A 60 5.33 2.34 10.22
CA CYS A 60 5.90 2.30 8.88
C CYS A 60 7.13 3.23 8.85
N PHE A 61 8.33 2.68 9.01
CA PHE A 61 9.56 3.47 8.98
C PHE A 61 9.95 3.85 7.54
N ASP A 62 10.39 5.09 7.31
CA ASP A 62 10.83 5.57 6.00
C ASP A 62 11.92 4.68 5.37
N ALA A 63 12.83 4.13 6.19
CA ALA A 63 13.86 3.22 5.71
C ALA A 63 13.26 1.96 5.05
N ASN A 64 12.19 1.39 5.64
CA ASN A 64 11.51 0.23 5.07
C ASN A 64 10.73 0.61 3.81
N ILE A 65 10.12 1.81 3.80
CA ILE A 65 9.41 2.34 2.63
C ILE A 65 10.38 2.50 1.47
N LEU A 66 11.51 3.16 1.68
CA LEU A 66 12.53 3.37 0.64
C LEU A 66 13.10 2.04 0.12
N HIS A 67 13.38 1.09 1.01
CA HIS A 67 13.83 -0.25 0.60
C HIS A 67 12.79 -0.96 -0.27
N ALA A 68 11.50 -0.87 0.08
CA ALA A 68 10.44 -1.46 -0.72
C ALA A 68 10.28 -0.79 -2.09
N PHE A 69 10.46 0.53 -2.19
CA PHE A 69 10.48 1.21 -3.48
C PHE A 69 11.66 0.74 -4.34
N ASP A 70 12.87 0.64 -3.77
CA ASP A 70 14.06 0.17 -4.48
C ASP A 70 13.87 -1.25 -5.02
N ASP A 71 13.43 -2.18 -4.17
CA ASP A 71 13.14 -3.56 -4.55
C ASP A 71 12.04 -3.63 -5.61
N ALA A 72 10.93 -2.91 -5.44
CA ALA A 72 9.82 -2.97 -6.38
C ALA A 72 10.19 -2.42 -7.77
N ILE A 73 10.99 -1.36 -7.81
CA ILE A 73 11.53 -0.83 -9.08
C ILE A 73 12.47 -1.85 -9.72
N ALA A 74 13.37 -2.45 -8.94
CA ALA A 74 14.31 -3.45 -9.43
C ALA A 74 13.63 -4.74 -9.93
N ASP A 75 12.56 -5.15 -9.26
CA ASP A 75 11.71 -6.29 -9.62
C ASP A 75 10.85 -6.02 -10.87
N GLY A 76 10.77 -4.76 -11.31
CA GLY A 76 10.08 -4.38 -12.54
C GLY A 76 8.56 -4.35 -12.42
N VAL A 77 8.03 -3.88 -11.27
CA VAL A 77 6.57 -3.68 -11.14
C VAL A 77 6.07 -2.60 -12.09
N ASP A 78 4.84 -2.76 -12.61
CA ASP A 78 4.26 -1.77 -13.52
C ASP A 78 3.62 -0.57 -12.80
N LEU A 79 3.14 -0.77 -11.56
CA LEU A 79 2.42 0.22 -10.76
C LEU A 79 2.58 -0.08 -9.28
N LEU A 80 2.70 0.97 -8.47
CA LEU A 80 2.72 0.90 -7.01
C LEU A 80 1.43 1.48 -6.42
N SER A 81 0.79 0.73 -5.52
CA SER A 81 -0.38 1.16 -4.75
C SER A 81 0.01 1.30 -3.28
N VAL A 82 0.10 2.55 -2.80
CA VAL A 82 0.66 2.90 -1.50
C VAL A 82 -0.42 3.56 -0.64
N SER A 83 -1.11 2.77 0.19
CA SER A 83 -2.17 3.27 1.08
C SER A 83 -1.65 3.61 2.48
N ILE A 84 -0.53 4.32 2.53
CA ILE A 84 0.07 4.85 3.76
C ILE A 84 0.47 6.31 3.52
N GLY A 85 0.67 7.07 4.60
CA GLY A 85 1.07 8.47 4.54
C GLY A 85 1.60 8.92 5.90
N GLY A 86 2.44 9.96 5.89
CA GLY A 86 2.93 10.62 7.10
C GLY A 86 2.10 11.85 7.47
N ASP A 87 2.50 12.50 8.57
CA ASP A 87 1.92 13.79 8.96
C ASP A 87 2.29 14.89 7.95
N SER A 88 1.32 15.76 7.65
CA SER A 88 1.51 16.92 6.79
C SER A 88 2.36 17.98 7.50
N ILE A 89 3.67 17.96 7.28
CA ILE A 89 4.60 19.00 7.72
C ILE A 89 5.19 19.69 6.49
N GLU A 90 5.29 21.02 6.53
CA GLU A 90 5.91 21.81 5.47
C GLU A 90 7.33 21.31 5.14
N ASN A 91 7.68 21.30 3.85
CA ASN A 91 9.00 20.92 3.29
C ASN A 91 9.36 19.42 3.28
N ILE A 92 8.38 18.51 3.41
CA ILE A 92 8.64 17.08 3.48
C ILE A 92 9.04 16.41 2.14
N HIS A 93 8.91 17.09 1.00
CA HIS A 93 9.11 16.47 -0.32
C HIS A 93 10.50 15.84 -0.55
N LEU A 94 11.51 16.24 0.23
CA LEU A 94 12.87 15.71 0.16
C LEU A 94 13.22 14.76 1.33
N THR A 95 12.34 14.63 2.33
CA THR A 95 12.61 13.84 3.54
C THR A 95 11.59 12.73 3.77
N ASP A 96 10.39 12.83 3.19
CA ASP A 96 9.36 11.78 3.22
C ASP A 96 9.77 10.61 2.33
N GLY A 97 9.81 9.40 2.89
CA GLY A 97 10.20 8.19 2.18
C GLY A 97 9.31 7.87 0.99
N ILE A 98 8.02 8.23 1.07
CA ILE A 98 7.07 8.02 -0.04
C ILE A 98 7.37 8.97 -1.19
N SER A 99 7.58 10.26 -0.92
CA SER A 99 7.90 11.28 -1.92
C SER A 99 9.19 10.97 -2.66
N VAL A 100 10.26 10.61 -1.92
CA VAL A 100 11.55 10.23 -2.50
C VAL A 100 11.40 8.94 -3.32
N GLY A 101 10.79 7.89 -2.74
CA GLY A 101 10.57 6.61 -3.45
C GLY A 101 9.74 6.78 -4.72
N ALA A 102 8.65 7.55 -4.66
CA ALA A 102 7.79 7.83 -5.81
C ALA A 102 8.51 8.64 -6.90
N PHE A 103 9.37 9.58 -6.53
CA PHE A 103 10.21 10.32 -7.48
C PHE A 103 11.17 9.39 -8.24
N HIS A 104 11.75 8.40 -7.56
CA HIS A 104 12.56 7.39 -8.22
C HIS A 104 11.70 6.44 -9.07
N ALA A 105 10.53 6.00 -8.58
CA ALA A 105 9.62 5.15 -9.33
C ALA A 105 9.20 5.78 -10.67
N VAL A 106 8.79 7.05 -10.68
CA VAL A 106 8.37 7.72 -11.92
C VAL A 106 9.53 7.91 -12.90
N ARG A 107 10.77 8.09 -12.42
CA ARG A 107 11.98 8.13 -13.25
C ARG A 107 12.25 6.81 -13.97
N HIS A 108 11.74 5.70 -13.43
CA HIS A 108 11.81 4.36 -14.00
C HIS A 108 10.50 3.93 -14.70
N GLY A 109 9.55 4.86 -14.90
CA GLY A 109 8.29 4.57 -15.60
C GLY A 109 7.24 3.86 -14.76
N VAL A 110 7.44 3.77 -13.44
CA VAL A 110 6.50 3.14 -12.49
C VAL A 110 5.62 4.20 -11.86
N LEU A 111 4.31 4.17 -12.14
CA LEU A 111 3.36 5.08 -11.53
C LEU A 111 3.11 4.69 -10.06
N THR A 112 3.14 5.68 -9.16
CA THR A 112 2.77 5.49 -7.74
C THR A 112 1.42 6.15 -7.47
N VAL A 113 0.47 5.37 -6.96
CA VAL A 113 -0.84 5.83 -6.50
C VAL A 113 -0.83 5.84 -4.97
N VAL A 114 -1.06 7.02 -4.37
CA VAL A 114 -0.97 7.23 -2.92
C VAL A 114 -2.26 7.84 -2.36
N ALA A 115 -2.62 7.46 -1.13
CA ALA A 115 -3.74 8.07 -0.42
C ALA A 115 -3.43 9.52 0.01
N ALA A 116 -4.43 10.40 -0.03
CA ALA A 116 -4.27 11.80 0.37
C ALA A 116 -4.28 12.03 1.90
N GLY A 117 -4.57 10.98 2.68
CA GLY A 117 -4.76 11.05 4.13
C GLY A 117 -6.21 11.29 4.55
N ASN A 118 -6.48 11.08 5.84
CA ASN A 118 -7.83 11.10 6.43
C ASN A 118 -8.04 12.27 7.42
N SER A 119 -7.14 13.26 7.44
CA SER A 119 -7.13 14.38 8.39
C SER A 119 -7.93 15.61 7.94
N GLY A 120 -8.75 15.47 6.88
CA GLY A 120 -9.70 16.49 6.46
C GLY A 120 -10.73 16.82 7.56
N PRO A 121 -11.56 17.86 7.38
CA PRO A 121 -11.80 18.62 6.15
C PRO A 121 -11.02 19.94 6.04
N ARG A 122 -10.07 20.21 6.95
CA ARG A 122 -9.25 21.43 6.86
C ARG A 122 -8.38 21.37 5.60
N PRO A 123 -8.10 22.51 4.94
CA PRO A 123 -7.12 22.56 3.87
C PRO A 123 -5.78 21.99 4.34
N SER A 124 -5.15 21.25 3.43
CA SER A 124 -3.78 20.75 3.56
C SER A 124 -2.76 21.87 3.40
#